data_AF-A0A7S0EJ24-F1
#
_entry.id   AF-A0A7S0EJ24-F1
#
_cell.length_a   1.000
_cell.length_b   1.000
_cell.length_c   1.000
_cell.angle_alpha   90.00
_cell.angle_beta   90.00
_cell.angle_gamma   90.00
#
_symmetry.space_group_name_H-M   'P 1'
#
loop_
_entity.id
_entity.type
_entity.pdbx_description
1 polymer ?
#
loop_
_entity_poly.entity_id
_entity_poly.type
_entity_poly.pdbx_seq_one_letter_code
_entity_poly.pdbx_strand_id
1 'polypeptide(L)'
;PTRTPAPGAHALPLLQRGVAVHHSGLLPVLKEVVELLFQENLVKLLFATETFAMGVNMPARTVVFTSARKWDGESFRLPSGAEYVQMSGRAGRRGIDARGTVVLLLSEKLSLEECR
;
A
#
# COMPACT_ATOMS: atom_id res chain seq x y z
N PRO A 1 33.82 2.93 -14.00
CA PRO A 1 33.40 2.28 -12.74
C PRO A 1 32.05 2.85 -12.25
N THR A 2 30.95 2.20 -12.63
CA THR A 2 29.60 2.57 -12.19
C THR A 2 29.45 2.22 -10.72
N ARG A 3 29.52 3.23 -9.86
CA ARG A 3 29.32 3.09 -8.42
C ARG A 3 27.87 2.66 -8.20
N THR A 4 27.66 1.38 -7.89
CA THR A 4 26.36 0.88 -7.48
C THR A 4 25.88 1.76 -6.32
N PRO A 5 24.70 2.41 -6.41
CA PRO A 5 24.26 3.32 -5.36
C PRO A 5 24.11 2.53 -4.05
N ALA A 6 24.42 3.18 -2.92
CA ALA A 6 24.21 2.57 -1.62
C ALA A 6 22.75 2.11 -1.50
N PRO A 7 22.46 0.96 -0.86
CA PRO A 7 21.09 0.50 -0.66
C PRO A 7 20.26 1.60 0.01
N GLY A 8 19.27 2.14 -0.72
CA GLY A 8 18.45 3.29 -0.30
C GLY A 8 18.68 4.59 -1.10
N ALA A 9 19.77 4.74 -1.86
CA ALA A 9 20.04 5.93 -2.66
C ALA A 9 18.99 6.18 -3.77
N HIS A 10 18.28 5.14 -4.20
CA HIS A 10 17.16 5.24 -5.14
C HIS A 10 15.84 5.69 -4.48
N ALA A 11 15.71 5.57 -3.15
CA ALA A 11 14.50 5.96 -2.44
C ALA A 11 14.43 7.47 -2.21
N LEU A 12 15.57 8.12 -1.94
CA LEU A 12 15.60 9.56 -1.63
C LEU A 12 14.98 10.45 -2.72
N PRO A 13 15.29 10.25 -4.03
CA PRO A 13 14.65 11.04 -5.09
C PRO A 13 13.13 10.81 -5.20
N LEU A 14 12.62 9.64 -4.80
CA LEU A 14 11.19 9.36 -4.79
C LEU A 14 10.51 10.05 -3.59
N LEU A 15 11.11 9.94 -2.40
CA LEU A 15 10.62 10.56 -1.18
C LEU A 15 10.54 12.09 -1.31
N GLN A 16 11.55 12.70 -1.94
CA GLN A 16 11.54 14.15 -2.26
C GLN A 16 10.38 14.56 -3.19
N ARG A 17 9.85 13.63 -3.97
CA ARG A 17 8.67 13.83 -4.83
C ARG A 17 7.36 13.42 -4.15
N GLY A 18 7.39 13.04 -2.88
CA GLY A 18 6.22 12.56 -2.13
C GLY A 18 5.77 11.16 -2.53
N VAL A 19 6.65 10.35 -3.11
CA VAL A 19 6.38 8.95 -3.49
C VAL A 19 7.21 8.03 -2.61
N ALA A 20 6.58 7.04 -2.00
CA ALA A 20 7.26 6.05 -1.16
C ALA A 20 6.82 4.63 -1.47
N VAL A 21 7.65 3.69 -1.02
CA VAL A 21 7.42 2.25 -1.09
C VAL A 21 7.53 1.69 0.32
N HIS A 22 6.70 0.72 0.70
CA HIS A 22 6.74 0.03 1.99
C HIS A 22 6.52 -1.48 1.81
N HIS A 23 7.54 -2.28 2.09
CA HIS A 23 7.46 -3.74 2.10
C HIS A 23 8.49 -4.34 3.06
N SER A 24 8.39 -5.64 3.32
CA SER A 24 9.26 -6.38 4.25
C SER A 24 10.75 -6.38 3.90
N GLY A 25 11.09 -6.10 2.63
CA GLY A 25 12.46 -6.04 2.13
C GLY A 25 13.18 -4.70 2.37
N LEU A 26 12.50 -3.70 2.92
CA LEU A 26 13.13 -2.45 3.33
C LEU A 26 13.83 -2.59 4.67
N LEU A 27 14.94 -1.88 4.84
CA LEU A 27 15.62 -1.76 6.12
C LEU A 27 14.63 -1.22 7.19
N PRO A 28 14.65 -1.72 8.44
CA PRO A 28 13.75 -1.26 9.50
C PRO A 28 13.69 0.26 9.65
N VAL A 29 14.86 0.91 9.70
CA VAL A 29 14.97 2.38 9.79
C VAL A 29 14.30 3.10 8.61
N LEU A 30 14.36 2.52 7.40
CA LEU A 30 13.73 3.13 6.23
C LEU A 30 12.21 2.97 6.27
N LYS A 31 11.69 1.86 6.82
CA LYS A 31 10.25 1.70 7.05
C LYS A 31 9.74 2.77 8.01
N GLU A 32 10.41 2.94 9.15
CA GLU A 32 10.05 3.97 10.13
C GLU A 32 10.04 5.38 9.52
N VAL A 33 11.06 5.71 8.71
CA VAL A 33 11.10 7.00 7.99
C VAL A 33 9.92 7.16 7.03
N VAL A 34 9.58 6.14 6.25
CA VAL A 34 8.43 6.19 5.32
C VAL A 34 7.12 6.37 6.09
N GLU A 35 6.94 5.67 7.20
CA GLU A 35 5.75 5.75 8.06
C GLU A 35 5.58 7.16 8.65
N LEU A 36 6.67 7.73 9.19
CA LEU A 36 6.69 9.10 9.69
C LEU A 36 6.34 10.12 8.59
N LEU A 37 6.98 10.02 7.42
CA LEU A 37 6.73 10.95 6.31
C LEU A 37 5.29 10.82 5.76
N PHE A 38 4.68 9.65 5.86
CA PHE A 38 3.28 9.44 5.47
C PHE A 38 2.32 10.08 6.47
N GLN A 39 2.57 9.92 7.78
CA GLN A 39 1.78 10.56 8.85
C GLN A 39 1.85 12.08 8.79
N GLU A 40 3.03 12.63 8.53
CA GLU A 40 3.25 14.07 8.32
C GLU A 40 2.73 14.58 6.97
N ASN A 41 2.04 13.72 6.19
CA ASN A 41 1.47 14.07 4.89
C ASN A 41 2.52 14.61 3.90
N LEU A 42 3.80 14.21 4.03
CA LEU A 42 4.87 14.53 3.09
C LEU A 42 4.94 13.51 1.95
N VAL A 43 4.58 12.26 2.23
CA VAL A 43 4.31 11.23 1.21
C VAL A 43 2.84 11.32 0.79
N LYS A 44 2.61 11.59 -0.50
CA LYS A 44 1.27 11.67 -1.09
C LYS A 44 0.84 10.36 -1.76
N LEU A 45 1.80 9.56 -2.20
CA LEU A 45 1.59 8.27 -2.84
C LEU A 45 2.47 7.21 -2.18
N LEU A 46 1.85 6.20 -1.59
CA LEU A 46 2.52 5.09 -0.95
C LEU A 46 2.17 3.78 -1.67
N PHE A 47 3.18 3.09 -2.20
CA PHE A 47 3.04 1.71 -2.66
C PHE A 47 3.38 0.78 -1.49
N ALA A 48 2.44 -0.05 -1.07
CA ALA A 48 2.63 -0.91 0.09
C ALA A 48 2.19 -2.35 -0.17
N THR A 49 2.86 -3.30 0.48
CA THR A 49 2.38 -4.69 0.57
C THR A 49 1.29 -4.81 1.64
N GLU A 50 0.51 -5.89 1.58
CA GLU A 50 -0.59 -6.19 2.50
C GLU A 50 -0.23 -6.03 3.99
N THR A 51 1.00 -6.39 4.36
CA THR A 51 1.52 -6.26 5.74
C THR A 51 1.43 -4.85 6.31
N PHE A 52 1.44 -3.81 5.47
CA PHE A 52 1.25 -2.42 5.92
C PHE A 52 -0.13 -2.20 6.53
N ALA A 53 -1.17 -2.79 5.92
CA ALA A 53 -2.54 -2.70 6.42
C ALA A 53 -2.74 -3.46 7.75
N MET A 54 -1.86 -4.40 8.08
CA MET A 54 -1.95 -5.20 9.30
C MET A 54 -1.34 -4.55 10.55
N GLY A 55 -0.44 -3.58 10.40
CA GLY A 55 0.46 -3.19 11.49
C GLY A 55 0.25 -1.80 12.11
N VAL A 56 -0.39 -0.85 11.41
CA VAL A 56 -0.33 0.55 11.84
C VAL A 56 -1.62 1.31 11.54
N ASN A 57 -2.01 2.24 12.42
CA ASN A 57 -3.13 3.15 12.20
C ASN A 57 -2.73 4.34 11.31
N MET A 58 -2.51 4.09 10.02
CA MET A 58 -2.19 5.12 9.02
C MET A 58 -3.27 5.21 7.93
N PRO A 59 -4.30 6.05 8.12
CA PRO A 59 -5.35 6.23 7.13
C PRO A 59 -4.88 7.08 5.94
N ALA A 60 -5.39 6.75 4.76
CA ALA A 60 -5.22 7.48 3.51
C ALA A 60 -6.57 8.01 3.02
N ARG A 61 -6.60 9.04 2.16
CA ARG A 61 -7.87 9.45 1.53
C ARG A 61 -8.42 8.37 0.59
N THR A 62 -7.51 7.68 -0.09
CA THR A 62 -7.84 6.70 -1.13
C THR A 62 -6.95 5.47 -0.99
N VAL A 63 -7.55 4.29 -1.15
CA VAL A 63 -6.84 3.01 -1.26
C VAL A 63 -7.06 2.48 -2.67
N VAL A 64 -5.98 2.02 -3.30
CA VAL A 64 -6.02 1.42 -4.64
C VAL A 64 -5.46 0.02 -4.57
N PHE A 65 -6.27 -0.96 -4.95
CA PHE A 65 -5.85 -2.34 -5.16
C PHE A 65 -5.37 -2.48 -6.60
N THR A 66 -4.10 -2.83 -6.79
CA THR A 66 -3.49 -3.03 -8.11
C THR A 66 -3.88 -4.35 -8.77
N SER A 67 -4.41 -5.30 -7.99
CA SER A 67 -4.89 -6.59 -8.43
C SER A 67 -6.06 -7.04 -7.55
N ALA A 68 -7.04 -7.71 -8.15
CA ALA A 68 -8.10 -8.41 -7.41
C ALA A 68 -7.65 -9.76 -6.84
N ARG A 69 -6.58 -10.34 -7.37
CA ARG A 69 -6.03 -11.63 -6.90
C ARG A 69 -4.70 -11.43 -6.18
N LYS A 70 -4.48 -12.20 -5.11
CA LYS A 70 -3.21 -12.28 -4.38
C LYS A 70 -2.67 -13.71 -4.41
N TRP A 71 -1.35 -13.83 -4.31
CA TRP A 71 -0.67 -15.10 -4.07
C TRP A 71 -0.72 -15.42 -2.58
N ASP A 72 -1.14 -16.63 -2.20
CA ASP A 72 -1.17 -17.08 -0.81
C ASP A 72 -0.04 -18.05 -0.44
N GLY A 73 0.85 -18.36 -1.38
CA GLY A 73 1.89 -19.38 -1.23
C GLY A 73 1.69 -20.56 -2.17
N GLU A 74 0.46 -20.82 -2.61
CA GLU A 74 0.10 -21.97 -3.42
C GLU A 74 -0.65 -21.60 -4.70
N SER A 75 -1.55 -20.61 -4.63
CA SER A 75 -2.38 -20.20 -5.77
C SER A 75 -2.71 -18.70 -5.76
N PHE A 76 -3.17 -18.20 -6.91
CA PHE A 76 -3.76 -16.86 -6.99
C PHE A 76 -5.26 -16.93 -6.69
N ARG A 77 -5.64 -16.37 -5.54
CA ARG A 77 -7.02 -16.31 -5.08
C ARG A 77 -7.48 -14.87 -4.83
N LEU A 78 -8.78 -14.69 -4.69
CA LEU A 78 -9.32 -13.44 -4.17
C LEU A 78 -8.93 -13.25 -2.69
N PRO A 79 -8.72 -12.01 -2.23
CA PRO A 79 -8.64 -11.72 -0.80
C PRO A 79 -9.99 -12.09 -0.15
N SER A 80 -9.91 -12.69 1.02
CA SER A 80 -11.05 -12.89 1.90
C SER A 80 -11.68 -11.54 2.26
N GLY A 81 -12.95 -11.57 2.68
CA GLY A 81 -13.63 -10.36 3.14
C GLY A 81 -12.88 -9.63 4.27
N ALA A 82 -12.23 -10.39 5.16
CA ALA A 82 -11.41 -9.83 6.25
C ALA A 82 -10.15 -9.11 5.73
N GLU A 83 -9.41 -9.74 4.82
CA GLU A 83 -8.23 -9.13 4.17
C GLU A 83 -8.63 -7.85 3.42
N TYR A 84 -9.74 -7.91 2.66
CA TYR A 84 -10.27 -6.76 1.95
C TYR A 84 -10.63 -5.62 2.92
N VAL A 85 -11.42 -5.88 3.96
CA VAL A 85 -11.83 -4.87 4.95
C VAL A 85 -10.63 -4.27 5.67
N GLN A 86 -9.63 -5.08 6.02
CA GLN A 86 -8.41 -4.60 6.67
C GLN A 86 -7.63 -3.61 5.80
N MET A 87 -7.53 -3.88 4.50
CA MET A 87 -6.85 -3.00 3.54
C MET A 87 -7.71 -1.79 3.16
N SER A 88 -8.97 -2.01 2.77
CA SER A 88 -9.88 -0.97 2.31
C SER A 88 -10.29 -0.01 3.42
N GLY A 89 -10.32 -0.48 4.67
CA GLY A 89 -10.62 0.32 5.85
C GLY A 89 -9.60 1.42 6.15
N ARG A 90 -8.47 1.46 5.43
CA ARG A 90 -7.53 2.58 5.46
C ARG A 90 -8.00 3.78 4.66
N ALA A 91 -9.02 3.64 3.81
CA ALA A 91 -9.57 4.75 3.04
C ALA A 91 -10.49 5.64 3.88
N GLY A 92 -10.24 6.94 3.84
CA GLY A 92 -10.97 7.98 4.57
C GLY A 92 -10.31 8.33 5.90
N ARG A 93 -9.88 9.58 6.04
CA ARG A 93 -9.33 10.11 7.29
C ARG A 93 -10.42 10.81 8.10
N ARG A 94 -10.68 10.31 9.31
CA ARG A 94 -11.70 10.84 10.22
C ARG A 94 -11.47 12.33 10.49
N GLY A 95 -12.51 13.14 10.30
CA GLY A 95 -12.46 14.59 10.53
C GLY A 95 -11.75 15.40 9.44
N ILE A 96 -11.22 14.75 8.39
CA ILE A 96 -10.52 15.42 7.29
C ILE A 96 -11.23 15.15 5.96
N ASP A 97 -11.52 13.89 5.64
CA ASP A 97 -12.17 13.52 4.39
C ASP A 97 -13.68 13.31 4.59
N ALA A 98 -14.49 13.86 3.68
CA ALA A 98 -15.94 13.63 3.67
C ALA A 98 -16.32 12.16 3.38
N ARG A 99 -15.46 11.44 2.65
CA ARG A 99 -15.61 10.02 2.31
C ARG A 99 -14.25 9.38 2.01
N GLY A 100 -14.12 8.09 2.31
CA GLY A 100 -13.04 7.26 1.80
C GLY A 100 -13.32 6.79 0.38
N THR A 101 -12.29 6.63 -0.44
CA THR A 101 -12.42 6.06 -1.79
C THR A 101 -11.58 4.79 -1.91
N VAL A 102 -12.18 3.74 -2.45
CA VAL A 102 -11.51 2.47 -2.71
C VAL A 102 -11.62 2.19 -4.20
N VAL A 103 -10.50 1.91 -4.86
CA VAL A 103 -10.43 1.57 -6.28
C VAL A 103 -9.85 0.17 -6.41
N LEU A 104 -10.55 -0.70 -7.14
CA LEU A 104 -10.07 -2.04 -7.48
C LEU A 104 -9.76 -2.10 -8.98
N LEU A 105 -8.48 -2.31 -9.31
CA LEU A 105 -8.07 -2.54 -10.70
C LEU A 105 -8.32 -4.01 -11.07
N LEU A 106 -9.06 -4.20 -12.15
CA LEU A 106 -9.40 -5.51 -12.70
C LEU A 106 -8.63 -5.74 -13.99
N SER A 107 -7.68 -6.68 -13.95
CA SER A 107 -6.94 -7.12 -15.15
C SER A 107 -7.69 -8.21 -15.91
N GLU A 108 -8.62 -8.89 -15.24
CA GLU A 108 -9.40 -10.01 -15.76
C GLU A 108 -10.87 -9.87 -15.35
N LYS A 109 -11.77 -10.55 -16.06
CA LYS A 109 -13.18 -10.61 -15.66
C LYS A 109 -13.32 -11.47 -14.42
N LEU A 110 -14.01 -10.95 -13.40
CA LEU A 110 -14.45 -11.72 -12.23
C LEU A 110 -15.86 -12.25 -12.48
N SER A 111 -16.08 -13.53 -12.16
CA SER A 111 -17.41 -14.11 -12.15
C SER A 111 -18.13 -13.75 -10.84
N LEU A 112 -19.47 -13.72 -10.87
CA LEU A 112 -20.27 -13.48 -9.66
C LEU A 112 -20.10 -14.58 -8.62
N GLU A 113 -19.80 -15.81 -9.03
CA GLU A 113 -19.57 -16.92 -8.12
C GLU A 113 -18.30 -16.73 -7.30
N GLU A 114 -17.25 -16.17 -7.90
CA GLU A 114 -16.01 -15.85 -7.19
C GLU A 114 -16.18 -14.67 -6.22
N CYS A 115 -17.12 -13.76 -6.50
CA CYS A 115 -17.38 -12.61 -5.63
C CYS A 115 -18.35 -12.90 -4.46
N ARG A 116 -18.86 -14.13 -4.32
CA ARG A 116 -19.72 -14.54 -3.20
C ARG A 116 -18.91 -14.88 -1.96
#